data_AF-A0A354CKQ5-F1
#
_entry.id   AF-A0A354CKQ5-F1
#
_cell.length_a   1.000
_cell.length_b   1.000
_cell.length_c   1.000
_cell.angle_alpha   90.00
_cell.angle_beta   90.00
_cell.angle_gamma   90.00
#
_symmetry.space_group_name_H-M   'P 1'
#
loop_
_entity.id
_entity.type
_entity.pdbx_description
1 polymer ?
#
loop_
_entity_poly.entity_id
_entity_poly.type
_entity_poly.pdbx_seq_one_letter_code
_entity_poly.pdbx_strand_id
1 'polypeptide(L)'
;MFRLKKARPFIVILLIALAAELLLFNYKAIFSLGYNQTQVGSYTVGGGLNKQNDGNLKMVRTGGYIEIKDINTNVKNLYIDVQIFNASGYDSTSIYNGKFDTTQISVYADDAANAQYQKLGSRDVVHKVKQSQYITLHLSGNTNNIKIQFDEQIGTVMHIYDIAYNAHVPFFISFGRIAVVWLVLSVLYLLRPHSGAYAFIYDRKNVKQKAVKFIVGIGLVLIFFKVVNSNPYFVVPRWDQHYQYQDLARAFAHGSVSLEDEPSAKLKAMDNPYDTDLRTRLNVDYRWDRSYYNGRYYVYFGVLPELIFYLPYYLATGEDFQTYIGIYIMGVLLIAGTFYLLGSVVERWFKKTPFIIYMLACVMMCTGCGALAIMMRPDFYSLPIITA
;
A
#
# COMPACT_ATOMS: atom_id res chain seq x y z
N MET A 1 -43.40 14.71 15.37
CA MET A 1 -42.43 15.73 15.85
C MET A 1 -41.19 15.15 16.56
N PHE A 2 -41.30 14.09 17.38
CA PHE A 2 -40.16 13.51 18.14
C PHE A 2 -39.07 12.81 17.29
N ARG A 3 -39.42 12.22 16.14
CA ARG A 3 -38.46 11.54 15.24
C ARG A 3 -37.54 12.50 14.46
N LEU A 4 -38.01 13.69 14.10
CA LEU A 4 -37.21 14.70 13.38
C LEU A 4 -36.08 15.30 14.24
N LYS A 5 -36.30 15.48 15.55
CA LYS A 5 -35.25 16.00 16.46
C LYS A 5 -34.03 15.08 16.55
N LYS A 6 -34.22 13.76 16.47
CA LYS A 6 -33.12 12.78 16.48
C LYS A 6 -32.40 12.65 15.12
N ALA A 7 -33.07 12.99 14.02
CA ALA A 7 -32.50 12.93 12.67
C ALA A 7 -31.69 14.21 12.29
N ARG A 8 -32.00 15.35 12.92
CA ARG A 8 -31.35 16.65 12.65
C ARG A 8 -29.81 16.60 12.56
N PRO A 9 -29.08 15.92 13.45
CA PRO A 9 -27.62 15.87 13.37
C PRO A 9 -27.10 15.15 12.13
N PHE A 10 -27.76 14.06 11.72
CA PHE A 10 -27.37 13.29 10.53
C PHE A 10 -27.64 14.05 9.23
N ILE A 11 -28.66 14.92 9.22
CA ILE A 11 -28.92 15.84 8.12
C ILE A 11 -27.81 16.89 8.03
N VAL A 12 -27.41 17.48 9.17
CA VAL A 12 -26.28 18.43 9.19
C VAL A 12 -24.99 17.76 8.72
N ILE A 13 -24.71 16.54 9.15
CA ILE A 13 -23.54 15.77 8.70
C ILE A 13 -23.61 15.49 7.19
N LEU A 14 -24.79 15.21 6.65
CA LEU A 14 -24.98 15.04 5.20
C LEU A 14 -24.67 16.33 4.44
N LEU A 15 -25.14 17.47 4.95
CA LEU A 15 -24.83 18.79 4.37
C LEU A 15 -23.32 19.07 4.42
N ILE A 16 -22.63 18.69 5.50
CA ILE A 16 -21.17 18.81 5.60
C ILE A 16 -20.48 17.91 4.59
N ALA A 17 -20.93 16.65 4.42
CA ALA A 17 -20.37 15.73 3.43
C ALA A 17 -20.58 16.24 2.00
N LEU A 18 -21.75 16.82 1.70
CA LEU A 18 -22.03 17.49 0.43
C LEU A 18 -21.15 18.73 0.23
N ALA A 19 -20.97 19.57 1.25
CA ALA A 19 -20.09 20.73 1.17
C ALA A 19 -18.62 20.31 0.94
N ALA A 20 -18.15 19.26 1.60
CA ALA A 20 -16.83 18.69 1.36
C ALA A 20 -16.69 18.16 -0.07
N GLU A 21 -17.72 17.50 -0.61
CA GLU A 21 -17.76 17.07 -2.00
C GLU A 21 -17.63 18.23 -2.99
N LEU A 22 -18.41 19.28 -2.76
CA LEU A 22 -18.46 20.41 -3.68
C LEU A 22 -17.22 21.29 -3.60
N LEU A 23 -16.67 21.50 -2.40
CA LEU A 23 -15.60 22.46 -2.15
C LEU A 23 -14.23 21.80 -2.02
N LEU A 24 -14.10 20.79 -1.16
CA LEU A 24 -12.82 20.19 -0.82
C LEU A 24 -12.37 19.18 -1.88
N PHE A 25 -13.23 18.25 -2.29
CA PHE A 25 -12.85 17.20 -3.24
C PHE A 25 -12.86 17.69 -4.69
N ASN A 26 -13.61 18.76 -4.99
CA ASN A 26 -13.65 19.42 -6.29
C ASN A 26 -12.86 20.74 -6.35
N TYR A 27 -11.96 20.99 -5.38
CA TYR A 27 -11.16 22.22 -5.35
C TYR A 27 -10.42 22.50 -6.67
N LYS A 28 -9.90 21.45 -7.33
CA LYS A 28 -9.20 21.58 -8.62
C LYS A 28 -10.10 22.13 -9.72
N ALA A 29 -11.36 21.68 -9.77
CA ALA A 29 -12.33 22.21 -10.72
C ALA A 29 -12.59 23.70 -10.45
N ILE A 30 -12.80 24.07 -9.18
CA ILE A 30 -13.03 25.47 -8.77
C ILE A 30 -11.84 26.36 -9.13
N PHE A 31 -10.61 25.99 -8.76
CA PHE A 31 -9.42 26.79 -9.09
C PHE A 31 -9.18 26.88 -10.58
N SER A 32 -9.46 25.80 -11.33
CA SER A 32 -9.26 25.79 -12.77
C SER A 32 -10.21 26.70 -13.54
N LEU A 33 -11.31 27.17 -12.95
CA LEU A 33 -12.22 28.14 -13.60
C LEU A 33 -11.50 29.46 -13.96
N GLY A 34 -10.51 29.85 -13.17
CA GLY A 34 -9.70 31.05 -13.42
C GLY A 34 -8.48 30.81 -14.31
N TYR A 35 -8.39 29.65 -14.97
CA TYR A 35 -7.25 29.32 -15.82
C TYR A 35 -7.53 29.75 -17.26
N ASN A 36 -6.47 30.22 -17.94
CA ASN A 36 -6.51 30.50 -19.37
C ASN A 36 -6.04 29.26 -20.12
N GLN A 37 -6.97 28.37 -20.45
CA GLN A 37 -6.67 27.13 -21.15
C GLN A 37 -6.06 27.41 -22.52
N THR A 38 -4.94 26.73 -22.81
CA THR A 38 -4.30 26.77 -24.12
C THR A 38 -4.08 25.35 -24.63
N GLN A 39 -4.53 25.10 -25.85
CA GLN A 39 -4.34 23.82 -26.52
C GLN A 39 -2.94 23.75 -27.13
N VAL A 40 -2.29 22.59 -27.01
CA VAL A 40 -0.96 22.37 -27.56
C VAL A 40 -1.09 22.01 -29.04
N GLY A 41 -0.75 22.96 -29.91
CA GLY A 41 -0.84 22.75 -31.37
C GLY A 41 0.22 21.81 -31.93
N SER A 42 1.41 21.75 -31.32
CA SER A 42 2.50 20.87 -31.76
C SER A 42 3.42 20.50 -30.61
N TYR A 43 3.99 19.29 -30.69
CA TYR A 43 5.04 18.81 -29.79
C TYR A 43 6.14 18.12 -30.61
N THR A 44 7.35 18.13 -30.09
CA THR A 44 8.47 17.33 -30.61
C THR A 44 8.49 15.97 -29.91
N VAL A 45 9.06 14.97 -30.57
CA VAL A 45 9.16 13.60 -30.06
C VAL A 45 10.65 13.25 -29.93
N GLY A 46 11.05 12.59 -28.84
CA GLY A 46 12.44 12.26 -28.58
C GLY A 46 12.63 11.09 -27.61
N GLY A 47 13.90 10.83 -27.25
CA GLY A 47 14.29 9.90 -26.19
C GLY A 47 14.16 8.40 -26.51
N GLY A 48 13.30 8.03 -27.46
CA GLY A 48 12.96 6.64 -27.77
C GLY A 48 11.56 6.46 -28.34
N LEU A 49 10.79 7.54 -28.54
CA LEU A 49 9.54 7.52 -29.28
C LEU A 49 9.76 7.87 -30.75
N ASN A 50 9.07 7.16 -31.63
CA ASN A 50 8.99 7.46 -33.06
C ASN A 50 7.54 7.70 -33.46
N LYS A 51 7.30 8.78 -34.23
CA LYS A 51 5.99 9.05 -34.83
C LYS A 51 5.79 8.15 -36.05
N GLN A 52 4.68 7.43 -36.08
CA GLN A 52 4.27 6.58 -37.19
C GLN A 52 3.44 7.37 -38.22
N ASN A 53 3.27 6.80 -39.42
CA ASN A 53 2.55 7.45 -40.53
C ASN A 53 1.05 7.68 -40.24
N ASP A 54 0.47 6.90 -39.33
CA ASP A 54 -0.92 7.00 -38.87
C ASP A 54 -1.12 8.04 -37.76
N GLY A 55 -0.05 8.73 -37.34
CA GLY A 55 -0.07 9.70 -36.23
C GLY A 55 0.16 9.09 -34.86
N ASN A 56 0.23 7.77 -34.73
CA ASN A 56 0.53 7.09 -33.48
C ASN A 56 2.01 7.19 -33.12
N LEU A 57 2.32 7.06 -31.83
CA LEU A 57 3.68 7.05 -31.30
C LEU A 57 4.06 5.62 -30.93
N LYS A 58 5.17 5.11 -31.48
CA LYS A 58 5.71 3.80 -31.11
C LYS A 58 6.90 3.97 -30.19
N MET A 59 6.92 3.22 -29.11
CA MET A 59 8.06 3.19 -28.21
C MET A 59 9.11 2.19 -28.73
N VAL A 60 10.26 2.71 -29.12
CA VAL A 60 11.37 1.97 -29.75
C VAL A 60 12.54 1.79 -28.78
N ARG A 61 12.70 2.73 -27.84
CA ARG A 61 13.69 2.67 -26.75
C ARG A 61 13.09 3.25 -25.48
N THR A 62 13.54 2.75 -24.33
CA THR A 62 13.20 3.31 -23.02
C THR A 62 13.55 4.80 -22.93
N GLY A 63 12.79 5.54 -22.11
CA GLY A 63 13.00 6.99 -21.94
C GLY A 63 12.38 7.84 -23.06
N GLY A 64 11.44 7.29 -23.82
CA GLY A 64 10.69 8.01 -24.83
C GLY A 64 9.88 9.18 -24.25
N TYR A 65 9.94 10.36 -24.87
CA TYR A 65 9.24 11.55 -24.41
C TYR A 65 8.67 12.39 -25.56
N ILE A 66 7.68 13.21 -25.22
CA ILE A 66 7.27 14.36 -26.03
C ILE A 66 7.68 15.65 -25.32
N GLU A 67 7.98 16.69 -26.09
CA GLU A 67 8.44 17.98 -25.58
C GLU A 67 7.65 19.11 -26.24
N ILE A 68 7.14 20.00 -25.39
CA ILE A 68 6.33 21.17 -25.72
C ILE A 68 7.22 22.37 -25.41
N LYS A 69 7.47 23.21 -26.42
CA LYS A 69 8.35 24.38 -26.33
C LYS A 69 7.57 25.67 -26.48
N ASP A 70 8.24 26.77 -26.17
CA ASP A 70 7.76 28.14 -26.40
C ASP A 70 6.44 28.48 -25.68
N ILE A 71 6.20 27.87 -24.51
CA ILE A 71 4.97 28.04 -23.72
C ILE A 71 4.85 29.48 -23.17
N ASN A 72 5.96 30.04 -22.67
CA ASN A 72 6.10 31.43 -22.20
C ASN A 72 5.01 31.91 -21.23
N THR A 73 4.44 31.02 -20.41
CA THR A 73 3.39 31.36 -19.44
C THR A 73 3.51 30.52 -18.18
N ASN A 74 2.85 30.96 -17.11
CA ASN A 74 2.77 30.20 -15.87
C ASN A 74 1.80 29.02 -16.05
N VAL A 75 2.35 27.80 -16.04
CA VAL A 75 1.58 26.57 -16.18
C VAL A 75 1.22 25.98 -14.81
N LYS A 76 -0.08 25.96 -14.51
CA LYS A 76 -0.65 25.46 -13.25
C LYS A 76 -1.11 24.01 -13.33
N ASN A 77 -1.48 23.55 -14.51
CA ASN A 77 -1.80 22.15 -14.76
C ASN A 77 -1.54 21.77 -16.22
N LEU A 78 -1.44 20.47 -16.42
CA LEU A 78 -1.30 19.81 -17.71
C LEU A 78 -2.46 18.81 -17.87
N TYR A 79 -3.14 18.89 -18.99
CA TYR A 79 -4.11 17.92 -19.45
C TYR A 79 -3.47 17.10 -20.58
N ILE A 80 -3.57 15.78 -20.48
CA ILE A 80 -3.13 14.86 -21.53
C ILE A 80 -4.07 13.68 -21.61
N ASP A 81 -4.64 13.46 -22.79
CA ASP A 81 -5.44 12.29 -23.11
C ASP A 81 -4.64 11.36 -24.02
N VAL A 82 -4.20 10.23 -23.45
CA VAL A 82 -3.39 9.22 -24.12
C VAL A 82 -4.00 7.84 -23.94
N GLN A 83 -4.05 7.08 -25.03
CA GLN A 83 -4.44 5.67 -25.06
C GLN A 83 -3.28 4.83 -25.54
N ILE A 84 -3.03 3.70 -24.88
CA ILE A 84 -2.04 2.72 -25.28
C ILE A 84 -2.69 1.55 -26.00
N PHE A 85 -1.98 1.00 -26.98
CA PHE A 85 -2.33 -0.17 -27.77
C PHE A 85 -1.12 -1.12 -27.70
N ASN A 86 -1.30 -2.27 -27.07
CA ASN A 86 -0.22 -3.25 -26.94
C ASN A 86 0.15 -3.80 -28.33
N ALA A 87 1.46 -3.95 -28.56
CA ALA A 87 2.04 -4.41 -29.84
C ALA A 87 1.64 -5.84 -30.25
N SER A 88 0.92 -6.57 -29.39
CA SER A 88 0.59 -7.99 -29.54
C SER A 88 -0.78 -8.25 -30.18
N GLY A 89 -1.40 -7.28 -30.86
CA GLY A 89 -2.69 -7.48 -31.55
C GLY A 89 -3.87 -7.68 -30.61
N TYR A 90 -3.85 -7.07 -29.42
CA TYR A 90 -4.95 -7.17 -28.47
C TYR A 90 -6.02 -6.12 -28.76
N ASP A 91 -7.23 -6.61 -29.05
CA ASP A 91 -8.42 -5.79 -29.28
C ASP A 91 -8.85 -5.09 -27.98
N SER A 92 -8.79 -3.76 -28.00
CA SER A 92 -9.00 -2.79 -26.91
C SER A 92 -10.43 -2.73 -26.33
N THR A 93 -11.25 -3.74 -26.60
CA THR A 93 -12.61 -3.89 -26.07
C THR A 93 -12.68 -4.74 -24.79
N SER A 94 -11.62 -5.47 -24.43
CA SER A 94 -11.64 -6.41 -23.29
C SER A 94 -10.96 -5.86 -22.04
N ILE A 95 -11.69 -5.90 -20.91
CA ILE A 95 -11.15 -5.67 -19.56
C ILE A 95 -10.22 -6.86 -19.25
N TYR A 96 -8.91 -6.69 -19.34
CA TYR A 96 -7.97 -7.73 -18.92
C TYR A 96 -7.74 -7.61 -17.40
N ASN A 97 -8.17 -8.61 -16.63
CA ASN A 97 -8.00 -8.67 -15.17
C ASN A 97 -8.44 -7.42 -14.37
N GLY A 98 -9.48 -6.71 -14.84
CA GLY A 98 -10.02 -5.55 -14.12
C GLY A 98 -9.09 -4.32 -14.07
N LYS A 99 -8.00 -4.31 -14.84
CA LYS A 99 -7.11 -3.14 -14.95
C LYS A 99 -7.40 -2.41 -16.26
N PHE A 100 -7.59 -1.10 -16.16
CA PHE A 100 -7.61 -0.25 -17.35
C PHE A 100 -6.21 -0.22 -17.98
N ASP A 101 -6.15 -0.07 -19.31
CA ASP A 101 -4.91 0.28 -19.99
C ASP A 101 -4.39 1.59 -19.41
N THR A 102 -3.35 1.48 -18.61
CA THR A 102 -2.80 2.55 -17.79
C THR A 102 -1.42 2.86 -18.29
N THR A 103 -1.14 4.12 -18.58
CA THR A 103 0.20 4.56 -18.93
C THR A 103 0.79 5.44 -17.85
N GLN A 104 2.02 5.13 -17.44
CA GLN A 104 2.72 5.96 -16.48
C GLN A 104 3.51 7.04 -17.21
N ILE A 105 3.24 8.29 -16.86
CA ILE A 105 3.97 9.44 -17.39
C ILE A 105 4.74 10.17 -16.30
N SER A 106 5.92 10.64 -16.64
CA SER A 106 6.74 11.53 -15.81
C SER A 106 6.82 12.90 -16.46
N VAL A 107 6.44 13.93 -15.71
CA VAL A 107 6.46 15.32 -16.22
C VAL A 107 7.73 16.00 -15.75
N TYR A 108 8.42 16.63 -16.69
CA TYR A 108 9.57 17.49 -16.46
C TYR A 108 9.27 18.87 -17.01
N ALA A 109 9.70 19.93 -16.33
CA ALA A 109 9.55 21.29 -16.84
C ALA A 109 10.73 22.16 -16.39
N ASP A 110 10.95 23.24 -17.13
CA ASP A 110 11.68 24.41 -16.62
C ASP A 110 10.70 25.41 -15.98
N ASP A 111 11.25 26.34 -15.22
CA ASP A 111 10.49 27.45 -14.65
C ASP A 111 11.38 28.68 -14.46
N ALA A 112 10.83 29.78 -13.95
CA ALA A 112 11.58 31.02 -13.78
C ALA A 112 12.73 30.89 -12.76
N ALA A 113 12.71 29.87 -11.90
CA ALA A 113 13.78 29.59 -10.95
C ALA A 113 14.84 28.63 -11.51
N ASN A 114 14.48 27.78 -12.48
CA ASN A 114 15.31 26.69 -12.98
C ASN A 114 15.30 26.62 -14.51
N ALA A 115 16.43 26.92 -15.14
CA ALA A 115 16.60 26.76 -16.58
C ALA A 115 16.74 25.29 -17.04
N GLN A 116 16.99 24.36 -16.11
CA GLN A 116 17.10 22.92 -16.40
C GLN A 116 15.80 22.20 -16.08
N TYR A 117 15.49 21.17 -16.86
CA TYR A 117 14.31 20.32 -16.63
C TYR A 117 14.36 19.65 -15.25
N GLN A 118 13.37 19.96 -14.42
CA GLN A 118 13.16 19.30 -13.12
C GLN A 118 12.06 18.26 -13.22
N LYS A 119 12.26 17.08 -12.63
CA LYS A 119 11.22 16.05 -12.54
C LYS A 119 10.19 16.48 -11.50
N LEU A 120 8.94 16.70 -11.92
CA LEU A 120 7.86 17.18 -11.05
C LEU A 120 7.11 16.03 -10.37
N GLY A 121 7.13 14.85 -10.98
CA GLY A 121 6.46 13.66 -10.48
C GLY A 121 6.08 12.70 -11.60
N SER A 122 5.65 11.51 -11.20
CA SER A 122 5.14 10.47 -12.10
C SER A 122 3.69 10.17 -11.75
N ARG A 123 2.86 9.90 -12.76
CA ARG A 123 1.45 9.59 -12.56
C ARG A 123 0.91 8.65 -13.62
N ASP A 124 0.00 7.80 -13.19
CA ASP A 124 -0.76 6.91 -14.04
C ASP A 124 -1.92 7.67 -14.71
N VAL A 125 -1.99 7.59 -16.04
CA VAL A 125 -3.02 8.18 -16.90
C VAL A 125 -3.80 7.07 -17.58
N VAL A 126 -5.12 7.22 -17.60
CA VAL A 126 -6.06 6.26 -18.16
C VAL A 126 -7.06 6.99 -19.04
N HIS A 127 -7.09 6.67 -20.34
CA HIS A 127 -8.00 7.27 -21.33
C HIS A 127 -9.48 7.29 -20.88
N LYS A 128 -9.94 6.17 -20.29
CA LYS A 128 -11.34 6.01 -19.84
C LYS A 128 -11.66 6.76 -18.53
N VAL A 129 -10.65 7.23 -17.78
CA VAL A 129 -10.84 7.90 -16.48
C VAL A 129 -10.39 9.36 -16.61
N LYS A 130 -11.34 10.23 -16.96
CA LYS A 130 -11.07 11.66 -17.22
C LYS A 130 -10.33 12.38 -16.09
N GLN A 131 -10.55 12.02 -14.82
CA GLN A 131 -9.85 12.62 -13.67
C GLN A 131 -8.36 12.28 -13.60
N SER A 132 -7.92 11.20 -14.26
CA SER A 132 -6.51 10.81 -14.34
C SER A 132 -5.72 11.68 -15.32
N GLN A 133 -6.39 12.28 -16.30
CA GLN A 133 -5.80 13.03 -17.41
C GLN A 133 -5.32 14.44 -17.02
N TYR A 134 -5.67 14.93 -15.82
CA TYR A 134 -5.31 16.27 -15.33
C TYR A 134 -4.24 16.21 -14.24
N ILE A 135 -3.09 16.82 -14.50
CA ILE A 135 -1.91 16.83 -13.63
C ILE A 135 -1.68 18.25 -13.14
N THR A 136 -1.77 18.46 -11.82
CA THR A 136 -1.45 19.76 -11.21
C THR A 136 0.06 19.94 -11.17
N LEU A 137 0.54 21.11 -11.60
CA LEU A 137 1.95 21.46 -11.60
C LEU A 137 2.18 22.63 -10.63
N HIS A 138 3.30 22.59 -9.91
CA HIS A 138 3.69 23.60 -8.92
C HIS A 138 5.00 24.26 -9.37
N LEU A 139 4.90 25.08 -10.42
CA LEU A 139 6.04 25.75 -11.05
C LEU A 139 6.20 27.19 -10.56
N SER A 140 7.44 27.67 -10.52
CA SER A 140 7.77 29.03 -10.09
C SER A 140 7.76 29.98 -11.29
N GLY A 141 6.75 30.82 -11.41
CA GLY A 141 6.68 31.83 -12.49
C GLY A 141 6.38 31.22 -13.86
N ASN A 142 7.02 31.75 -14.91
CA ASN A 142 6.77 31.31 -16.28
C ASN A 142 7.56 30.04 -16.63
N THR A 143 6.92 29.16 -17.39
CA THR A 143 7.50 27.94 -17.95
C THR A 143 7.68 28.13 -19.45
N ASN A 144 8.85 27.75 -19.95
CA ASN A 144 9.17 27.81 -21.37
C ASN A 144 8.93 26.45 -22.02
N ASN A 145 9.34 25.37 -21.35
CA ASN A 145 9.32 24.04 -21.91
C ASN A 145 8.80 22.99 -20.91
N ILE A 146 7.96 22.08 -21.42
CA ILE A 146 7.47 20.90 -20.69
C ILE A 146 7.85 19.64 -21.48
N LYS A 147 8.33 18.63 -20.78
CA LYS A 147 8.65 17.31 -21.32
C LYS A 147 7.84 16.24 -20.59
N ILE A 148 7.15 15.41 -21.35
CA ILE A 148 6.34 14.30 -20.84
C ILE A 148 7.00 13.01 -21.30
N GLN A 149 7.60 12.30 -20.36
CA GLN A 149 8.26 11.02 -20.59
C GLN A 149 7.29 9.88 -20.28
N PHE A 150 7.24 8.87 -21.13
CA PHE A 150 6.41 7.68 -20.97
C PHE A 150 7.25 6.52 -20.45
N ASP A 151 6.77 5.84 -19.41
CA ASP A 151 7.40 4.66 -18.83
C ASP A 151 6.63 3.40 -19.26
N GLU A 152 6.84 3.03 -20.52
CA GLU A 152 6.20 1.87 -21.16
C GLU A 152 7.21 0.77 -21.49
N GLN A 153 6.75 -0.32 -22.09
CA GLN A 153 7.62 -1.34 -22.68
C GLN A 153 7.92 -1.09 -24.17
N ILE A 154 9.09 -1.52 -24.61
CA ILE A 154 9.48 -1.39 -26.03
C ILE A 154 8.46 -2.15 -26.88
N GLY A 155 7.97 -1.50 -27.92
CA GLY A 155 6.93 -2.01 -28.82
C GLY A 155 5.56 -1.38 -28.60
N THR A 156 5.27 -0.82 -27.41
CA THR A 156 3.97 -0.19 -27.11
C THR A 156 3.66 0.94 -28.11
N VAL A 157 2.44 0.91 -28.64
CA VAL A 157 1.92 1.97 -29.52
C VAL A 157 0.99 2.85 -28.70
N MET A 158 1.05 4.15 -28.88
CA MET A 158 0.27 5.12 -28.13
C MET A 158 -0.36 6.13 -29.06
N HIS A 159 -1.59 6.51 -28.77
CA HIS A 159 -2.29 7.60 -29.44
C HIS A 159 -2.54 8.72 -28.44
N ILE A 160 -2.10 9.93 -28.79
CA ILE A 160 -2.38 11.13 -28.00
C ILE A 160 -3.55 11.86 -28.66
N TYR A 161 -4.69 11.88 -27.99
CA TYR A 161 -5.90 12.54 -28.47
C TYR A 161 -5.83 14.05 -28.30
N ASP A 162 -5.40 14.51 -27.13
CA ASP A 162 -5.36 15.94 -26.83
C ASP A 162 -4.34 16.25 -25.73
N ILE A 163 -3.75 17.45 -25.80
CA ILE A 163 -2.85 17.99 -24.78
C ILE A 163 -3.18 19.47 -24.62
N ALA A 164 -3.41 19.88 -23.37
CA ALA A 164 -3.60 21.28 -23.02
C ALA A 164 -2.81 21.63 -21.76
N TYR A 165 -2.45 22.89 -21.61
CA TYR A 165 -1.99 23.42 -20.33
C TYR A 165 -2.95 24.50 -19.81
N ASN A 166 -2.96 24.70 -18.49
CA ASN A 166 -3.94 25.57 -17.82
C ASN A 166 -5.39 25.15 -18.14
N ALA A 167 -5.63 23.86 -18.31
CA ALA A 167 -6.92 23.29 -18.67
C ALA A 167 -7.97 23.39 -17.56
N HIS A 168 -9.23 23.56 -17.94
CA HIS A 168 -10.36 23.48 -17.01
C HIS A 168 -10.60 22.04 -16.57
N VAL A 169 -10.49 21.77 -15.27
CA VAL A 169 -10.72 20.45 -14.70
C VAL A 169 -12.23 20.26 -14.55
N PRO A 170 -12.82 19.17 -15.11
CA PRO A 170 -14.25 18.94 -15.03
C PRO A 170 -14.67 18.63 -13.59
N PHE A 171 -15.84 19.14 -13.22
CA PHE A 171 -16.45 18.87 -11.93
C PHE A 171 -16.88 17.39 -11.85
N PHE A 172 -16.57 16.72 -10.75
CA PHE A 172 -16.87 15.31 -10.55
C PHE A 172 -17.47 15.03 -9.18
N ILE A 173 -18.76 14.70 -9.17
CA ILE A 173 -19.49 14.31 -7.96
C ILE A 173 -19.42 12.80 -7.79
N SER A 174 -18.82 12.35 -6.70
CA SER A 174 -18.78 10.95 -6.28
C SER A 174 -19.79 10.70 -5.17
N PHE A 175 -20.94 10.12 -5.52
CA PHE A 175 -21.94 9.68 -4.53
C PHE A 175 -21.37 8.66 -3.53
N GLY A 176 -20.44 7.81 -3.97
CA GLY A 176 -19.73 6.88 -3.10
C GLY A 176 -18.91 7.60 -2.04
N ARG A 177 -18.15 8.64 -2.42
CA ARG A 177 -17.37 9.44 -1.48
C ARG A 177 -18.26 10.20 -0.49
N ILE A 178 -19.34 10.81 -0.97
CA ILE A 178 -20.34 11.47 -0.10
C ILE A 178 -20.86 10.47 0.94
N ALA A 179 -21.27 9.27 0.51
CA ALA A 179 -21.80 8.25 1.40
C ALA A 179 -20.76 7.80 2.45
N VAL A 180 -19.50 7.60 2.04
CA VAL A 180 -18.41 7.23 2.96
C VAL A 180 -18.13 8.34 3.98
N VAL A 181 -17.96 9.59 3.53
CA VAL A 181 -17.70 10.72 4.42
C VAL A 181 -18.87 10.91 5.40
N TRP A 182 -20.11 10.84 4.90
CA TRP A 182 -21.30 10.91 5.73
C TRP A 182 -21.33 9.79 6.78
N LEU A 183 -21.03 8.55 6.40
CA LEU A 183 -21.00 7.40 7.30
C LEU A 183 -19.93 7.57 8.37
N VAL A 184 -18.71 7.94 7.99
CA VAL A 184 -17.59 8.15 8.93
C VAL A 184 -17.94 9.23 9.95
N LEU A 185 -18.40 10.40 9.48
CA LEU A 185 -18.78 11.50 10.37
C LEU A 185 -19.97 11.14 11.27
N SER A 186 -20.92 10.35 10.75
CA SER A 186 -22.07 9.85 11.52
C SER A 186 -21.62 8.90 12.63
N VAL A 187 -20.67 8.01 12.36
CA VAL A 187 -20.06 7.13 13.37
C VAL A 187 -19.33 7.97 14.42
N LEU A 188 -18.49 8.92 14.02
CA LEU A 188 -17.79 9.81 14.96
C LEU A 188 -18.76 10.60 15.85
N TYR A 189 -19.86 11.09 15.27
CA TYR A 189 -20.92 11.76 16.03
C TYR A 189 -21.58 10.83 17.05
N LEU A 190 -21.86 9.57 16.68
CA LEU A 190 -22.41 8.56 17.60
C LEU A 190 -21.41 8.15 18.69
N LEU A 191 -20.11 8.24 18.43
CA LEU A 191 -19.03 7.96 19.38
C LEU A 191 -18.70 9.13 20.31
N ARG A 192 -19.38 10.29 20.20
CA ARG A 192 -19.14 11.43 21.09
C ARG A 192 -19.49 11.11 22.56
N PRO A 193 -18.77 11.66 23.56
CA PRO A 193 -19.00 11.36 24.99
C PRO A 193 -20.43 11.57 25.50
N HIS A 194 -21.16 12.51 24.91
CA HIS A 194 -22.56 12.80 25.25
C HIS A 194 -23.57 11.86 24.57
N SER A 195 -23.12 10.83 23.85
CA SER A 195 -24.02 9.84 23.26
C SER A 195 -24.49 8.81 24.30
N GLY A 196 -25.65 8.21 24.06
CA GLY A 196 -26.17 7.15 24.93
C GLY A 196 -25.27 5.91 25.01
N ALA A 197 -24.28 5.77 24.12
CA ALA A 197 -23.32 4.66 24.16
C ALA A 197 -22.44 4.69 25.42
N TYR A 198 -22.20 5.88 25.98
CA TYR A 198 -21.38 6.06 27.18
C TYR A 198 -22.12 5.72 28.49
N ALA A 199 -23.44 5.57 28.44
CA ALA A 199 -24.24 5.19 29.61
C ALA A 199 -24.05 3.70 30.01
N PHE A 200 -23.61 2.86 29.08
CA PHE A 200 -23.38 1.44 29.34
C PHE A 200 -21.97 1.23 29.91
N ILE A 201 -21.87 0.93 31.20
CA ILE A 201 -20.59 0.58 31.84
C ILE A 201 -20.15 -0.82 31.42
N TYR A 202 -18.85 -1.03 31.22
CA TYR A 202 -18.28 -2.34 30.94
C TYR A 202 -18.63 -3.34 32.06
N ASP A 203 -19.15 -4.49 31.68
CA ASP A 203 -19.43 -5.62 32.55
C ASP A 203 -19.13 -6.92 31.81
N ARG A 204 -18.14 -7.67 32.31
CA ARG A 204 -17.70 -8.95 31.74
C ARG A 204 -18.79 -10.02 31.77
N LYS A 205 -19.73 -9.96 32.71
CA LYS A 205 -20.81 -10.95 32.84
C LYS A 205 -21.96 -10.68 31.86
N ASN A 206 -22.10 -9.45 31.37
CA ASN A 206 -23.17 -9.04 30.49
C ASN A 206 -23.14 -9.76 29.13
N VAL A 207 -24.19 -10.54 28.83
CA VAL A 207 -24.28 -11.37 27.61
C VAL A 207 -24.29 -10.54 26.33
N LYS A 208 -24.95 -9.37 26.33
CA LYS A 208 -24.99 -8.48 25.15
C LYS A 208 -23.60 -7.92 24.85
N GLN A 209 -22.86 -7.52 25.89
CA GLN A 209 -21.48 -7.05 25.72
C GLN A 209 -20.56 -8.16 25.24
N LYS A 210 -20.72 -9.40 25.73
CA LYS A 210 -19.98 -10.57 25.21
C LYS A 210 -20.25 -10.78 23.72
N ALA A 211 -21.51 -10.73 23.28
CA ALA A 211 -21.87 -10.87 21.87
C ALA A 211 -21.23 -9.77 21.01
N VAL A 212 -21.27 -8.51 21.46
CA VAL A 212 -20.61 -7.40 20.74
C VAL A 212 -19.09 -7.59 20.67
N LYS A 213 -18.44 -7.97 21.78
CA LYS A 213 -17.00 -8.29 21.79
C LYS A 213 -16.66 -9.39 20.79
N PHE A 214 -17.46 -10.44 20.75
CA PHE A 214 -17.26 -11.56 19.82
C PHE A 214 -17.42 -11.11 18.36
N ILE A 215 -18.48 -10.37 18.03
CA ILE A 215 -18.70 -9.86 16.66
C ILE A 215 -17.55 -8.96 16.21
N VAL A 216 -17.10 -8.03 17.06
CA VAL A 216 -15.98 -7.15 16.73
C VAL A 216 -14.67 -7.93 16.64
N GLY A 217 -14.44 -8.90 17.53
CA GLY A 217 -13.29 -9.80 17.48
C GLY A 217 -13.23 -10.57 16.17
N ILE A 218 -14.34 -11.17 15.74
CA ILE A 218 -14.45 -11.85 14.43
C ILE A 218 -14.22 -10.87 13.28
N GLY A 219 -14.75 -9.65 13.37
CA GLY A 219 -14.48 -8.60 12.38
C GLY A 219 -12.98 -8.30 12.23
N LEU A 220 -12.26 -8.17 13.35
CA LEU A 220 -10.80 -7.96 13.36
C LEU A 220 -10.04 -9.17 12.80
N VAL A 221 -10.45 -10.39 13.14
CA VAL A 221 -9.88 -11.62 12.58
C VAL A 221 -10.05 -11.68 11.07
N LEU A 222 -11.24 -11.35 10.55
CA LEU A 222 -11.48 -11.30 9.11
C LEU A 222 -10.68 -10.18 8.41
N ILE A 223 -10.50 -9.03 9.06
CA ILE A 223 -9.61 -7.97 8.57
C ILE A 223 -8.18 -8.48 8.49
N PHE A 224 -7.66 -9.09 9.55
CA PHE A 224 -6.30 -9.64 9.56
C PHE A 224 -6.12 -10.71 8.49
N PHE A 225 -7.09 -11.61 8.32
CA PHE A 225 -7.10 -12.60 7.24
C PHE A 225 -7.00 -11.94 5.87
N LYS A 226 -7.80 -10.89 5.61
CA LYS A 226 -7.75 -10.15 4.34
C LYS A 226 -6.42 -9.44 4.13
N VAL A 227 -5.84 -8.85 5.18
CA VAL A 227 -4.57 -8.12 5.11
C VAL A 227 -3.40 -9.07 4.85
N VAL A 228 -3.32 -10.20 5.55
CA VAL A 228 -2.31 -11.26 5.31
C VAL A 228 -2.32 -11.73 3.86
N ASN A 229 -3.52 -11.90 3.30
CA ASN A 229 -3.67 -12.39 1.92
C ASN A 229 -3.69 -11.27 0.87
N SER A 230 -3.53 -9.99 1.27
CA SER A 230 -3.61 -8.87 0.34
C SER A 230 -2.38 -8.74 -0.55
N ASN A 231 -1.24 -9.26 -0.10
CA ASN A 231 0.01 -9.22 -0.85
C ASN A 231 0.60 -10.64 -1.04
N PRO A 232 0.27 -11.31 -2.16
CA PRO A 232 0.79 -12.65 -2.47
C PRO A 232 2.32 -12.73 -2.49
N TYR A 233 3.00 -11.60 -2.66
CA TYR A 233 4.46 -11.51 -2.67
C TYR A 233 5.12 -12.05 -1.39
N PHE A 234 4.45 -11.90 -0.24
CA PHE A 234 4.97 -12.28 1.08
C PHE A 234 4.35 -13.57 1.65
N VAL A 235 3.28 -14.07 1.02
CA VAL A 235 2.62 -15.33 1.44
C VAL A 235 3.40 -16.54 0.95
N VAL A 236 3.96 -16.46 -0.26
CA VAL A 236 4.79 -17.52 -0.85
C VAL A 236 6.26 -17.11 -0.73
N PRO A 237 7.11 -17.83 0.01
CA PRO A 237 8.54 -17.57 0.06
C PRO A 237 9.14 -17.59 -1.35
N ARG A 238 9.90 -16.55 -1.71
CA ARG A 238 10.54 -16.43 -3.04
C ARG A 238 12.06 -16.53 -3.01
N TRP A 239 12.65 -16.46 -1.84
CA TRP A 239 14.08 -16.44 -1.66
C TRP A 239 14.51 -17.47 -0.62
N ASP A 240 15.71 -18.01 -0.78
CA ASP A 240 16.28 -19.03 0.10
C ASP A 240 16.31 -18.57 1.56
N GLN A 241 16.66 -17.29 1.79
CA GLN A 241 16.66 -16.68 3.11
C GLN A 241 15.26 -16.47 3.71
N HIS A 242 14.20 -17.11 3.21
CA HIS A 242 12.89 -17.15 3.86
C HIS A 242 12.56 -18.56 4.40
N TYR A 243 13.48 -19.53 4.27
CA TYR A 243 13.32 -20.92 4.69
C TYR A 243 14.05 -21.28 6.00
N GLN A 244 14.61 -20.31 6.72
CA GLN A 244 15.49 -20.59 7.87
C GLN A 244 14.83 -21.40 8.97
N TYR A 245 13.55 -21.15 9.27
CA TYR A 245 12.83 -21.92 10.27
C TYR A 245 12.51 -23.34 9.78
N GLN A 246 12.20 -23.51 8.49
CA GLN A 246 12.04 -24.83 7.89
C GLN A 246 13.35 -25.64 7.95
N ASP A 247 14.48 -25.01 7.61
CA ASP A 247 15.79 -25.64 7.71
C ASP A 247 16.18 -25.97 9.15
N LEU A 248 15.81 -25.10 10.09
CA LEU A 248 16.02 -25.32 11.52
C LEU A 248 15.18 -26.47 12.05
N ALA A 249 13.92 -26.61 11.60
CA ALA A 249 13.04 -27.73 11.93
C ALA A 249 13.65 -29.07 11.53
N ARG A 250 14.18 -29.14 10.30
CA ARG A 250 14.87 -30.33 9.79
C ARG A 250 16.11 -30.65 10.62
N ALA A 251 16.95 -29.65 10.88
CA ALA A 251 18.14 -29.81 11.70
C ALA A 251 17.80 -30.32 13.12
N PHE A 252 16.79 -29.71 13.76
CA PHE A 252 16.33 -30.10 15.10
C PHE A 252 15.77 -31.52 15.12
N ALA A 253 15.00 -31.92 14.10
CA ALA A 253 14.48 -33.27 13.96
C ALA A 253 15.60 -34.32 13.84
N HIS A 254 16.76 -33.96 13.30
CA HIS A 254 17.96 -34.81 13.25
C HIS A 254 18.91 -34.63 14.45
N GLY A 255 18.49 -33.91 15.50
CA GLY A 255 19.29 -33.72 16.72
C GLY A 255 20.46 -32.74 16.58
N SER A 256 20.44 -31.89 15.56
CA SER A 256 21.45 -30.86 15.31
C SER A 256 20.90 -29.47 15.61
N VAL A 257 21.72 -28.59 16.19
CA VAL A 257 21.40 -27.16 16.34
C VAL A 257 22.01 -26.28 15.24
N SER A 258 22.90 -26.86 14.43
CA SER A 258 23.41 -26.25 13.21
C SER A 258 22.58 -26.71 12.01
N LEU A 259 22.39 -25.82 11.04
CA LEU A 259 21.73 -26.13 9.78
C LEU A 259 22.52 -27.19 9.00
N GLU A 260 21.79 -27.94 8.16
CA GLU A 260 22.37 -29.00 7.31
C GLU A 260 23.09 -28.44 6.08
N ASP A 261 22.83 -27.17 5.74
CA ASP A 261 23.54 -26.45 4.69
C ASP A 261 25.05 -26.41 4.96
N GLU A 262 25.83 -26.96 4.02
CA GLU A 262 27.28 -26.95 4.09
C GLU A 262 27.86 -25.62 3.55
N PRO A 263 28.62 -24.86 4.36
CA PRO A 263 29.29 -23.65 3.88
C PRO A 263 30.33 -23.94 2.79
N SER A 264 30.49 -23.01 1.85
CA SER A 264 31.45 -23.17 0.75
C SER A 264 32.88 -23.34 1.27
N ALA A 265 33.68 -24.16 0.59
CA ALA A 265 35.08 -24.38 0.98
C ALA A 265 35.88 -23.07 1.01
N LYS A 266 35.55 -22.12 0.11
CA LYS A 266 36.12 -20.77 0.12
C LYS A 266 35.79 -20.04 1.42
N LEU A 267 34.52 -20.04 1.86
CA LEU A 267 34.11 -19.40 3.11
C LEU A 267 34.79 -20.04 4.33
N LYS A 268 34.94 -21.37 4.33
CA LYS A 268 35.64 -22.12 5.39
C LYS A 268 37.13 -21.80 5.46
N ALA A 269 37.76 -21.48 4.33
CA ALA A 269 39.19 -21.19 4.23
C ALA A 269 39.54 -19.71 4.45
N MET A 270 38.56 -18.81 4.60
CA MET A 270 38.81 -17.39 4.85
C MET A 270 39.31 -17.15 6.27
N ASP A 271 40.36 -16.32 6.41
CA ASP A 271 40.84 -15.87 7.72
C ASP A 271 39.79 -15.04 8.47
N ASN A 272 39.07 -14.17 7.75
CA ASN A 272 37.94 -13.40 8.27
C ASN A 272 36.69 -13.56 7.38
N PRO A 273 35.85 -14.58 7.65
CA PRO A 273 34.64 -14.85 6.86
C PRO A 273 33.54 -13.79 7.06
N TYR A 274 33.68 -12.89 8.03
CA TYR A 274 32.69 -11.84 8.32
C TYR A 274 32.94 -10.54 7.54
N ASP A 275 34.10 -10.40 6.90
CA ASP A 275 34.41 -9.25 6.06
C ASP A 275 33.62 -9.32 4.74
N THR A 276 32.66 -8.40 4.57
CA THR A 276 31.79 -8.34 3.40
C THR A 276 32.55 -7.95 2.13
N ASP A 277 33.46 -6.97 2.20
CA ASP A 277 34.22 -6.51 1.03
C ASP A 277 35.17 -7.60 0.56
N LEU A 278 35.78 -8.33 1.49
CA LEU A 278 36.62 -9.48 1.16
C LEU A 278 35.81 -10.59 0.51
N ARG A 279 34.63 -10.95 1.05
CA ARG A 279 33.74 -11.95 0.44
C ARG A 279 33.33 -11.57 -0.98
N THR A 280 32.97 -10.30 -1.20
CA THR A 280 32.60 -9.79 -2.52
C THR A 280 33.77 -9.82 -3.50
N ARG A 281 34.97 -9.35 -3.10
CA ARG A 281 36.16 -9.39 -3.97
C ARG A 281 36.57 -10.80 -4.35
N LEU A 282 36.47 -11.74 -3.41
CA LEU A 282 36.82 -13.15 -3.62
C LEU A 282 35.69 -13.97 -4.27
N ASN A 283 34.53 -13.35 -4.52
CA ASN A 283 33.31 -13.98 -5.03
C ASN A 283 32.98 -15.27 -4.25
N VAL A 284 32.86 -15.13 -2.94
CA VAL A 284 32.61 -16.24 -2.01
C VAL A 284 31.11 -16.48 -1.90
N ASP A 285 30.68 -17.72 -2.15
CA ASP A 285 29.29 -18.12 -1.93
C ASP A 285 29.02 -18.26 -0.42
N TYR A 286 27.91 -17.67 0.02
CA TYR A 286 27.43 -17.71 1.39
C TYR A 286 25.91 -17.65 1.45
N ARG A 287 25.33 -18.06 2.58
CA ARG A 287 23.88 -17.94 2.80
C ARG A 287 23.53 -16.64 3.51
N TRP A 288 22.60 -15.90 2.92
CA TRP A 288 22.11 -14.64 3.48
C TRP A 288 21.23 -14.88 4.71
N ASP A 289 21.30 -13.99 5.70
CA ASP A 289 20.53 -14.07 6.95
C ASP A 289 20.58 -15.42 7.68
N ARG A 290 21.76 -16.04 7.64
CA ARG A 290 22.20 -17.16 8.49
C ARG A 290 23.53 -16.76 9.13
N SER A 291 23.73 -17.07 10.41
CA SER A 291 25.01 -16.84 11.07
C SER A 291 25.98 -17.98 10.74
N TYR A 292 27.18 -17.63 10.31
CA TYR A 292 28.27 -18.59 10.10
C TYR A 292 29.15 -18.65 11.34
N TYR A 293 29.45 -19.85 11.85
CA TYR A 293 30.38 -20.05 12.96
C TYR A 293 31.01 -21.44 12.87
N ASN A 294 32.33 -21.54 13.06
CA ASN A 294 33.10 -22.80 13.05
C ASN A 294 32.74 -23.76 11.91
N GLY A 295 32.63 -23.25 10.67
CA GLY A 295 32.38 -24.08 9.50
C GLY A 295 30.94 -24.56 9.34
N ARG A 296 29.98 -23.98 10.08
CA ARG A 296 28.55 -24.33 10.03
C ARG A 296 27.66 -23.10 9.99
N TYR A 297 26.44 -23.26 9.50
CA TYR A 297 25.39 -22.23 9.56
C TYR A 297 24.43 -22.44 10.73
N TYR A 298 23.93 -21.33 11.26
CA TYR A 298 22.95 -21.28 12.35
C TYR A 298 21.90 -20.21 12.05
N VAL A 299 20.74 -20.34 12.67
CA VAL A 299 19.67 -19.33 12.65
C VAL A 299 19.81 -18.48 13.90
N TYR A 300 19.99 -17.17 13.71
CA TYR A 300 20.16 -16.22 14.82
C TYR A 300 18.84 -15.60 15.32
N PHE A 301 17.72 -15.91 14.67
CA PHE A 301 16.39 -15.48 15.11
C PHE A 301 15.93 -16.24 16.34
N GLY A 302 14.99 -15.67 17.09
CA GLY A 302 14.44 -16.30 18.28
C GLY A 302 13.90 -17.70 17.98
N VAL A 303 14.18 -18.66 18.86
CA VAL A 303 13.81 -20.09 18.68
C VAL A 303 12.33 -20.36 18.94
N LEU A 304 11.60 -19.42 19.55
CA LEU A 304 10.22 -19.66 19.98
C LEU A 304 9.26 -20.03 18.84
N PRO A 305 9.28 -19.38 17.65
CA PRO A 305 8.46 -19.80 16.53
C PRO A 305 8.76 -21.23 16.06
N GLU A 306 10.02 -21.64 16.12
CA GLU A 306 10.46 -23.00 15.75
C GLU A 306 9.75 -24.04 16.61
N LEU A 307 9.80 -23.85 17.93
CA LEU A 307 9.25 -24.79 18.91
C LEU A 307 7.72 -24.82 18.91
N ILE A 308 7.05 -23.71 18.58
CA ILE A 308 5.59 -23.63 18.59
C ILE A 308 4.98 -24.11 17.28
N PHE A 309 5.60 -23.78 16.14
CA PHE A 309 5.00 -23.96 14.82
C PHE A 309 5.74 -24.94 13.92
N TYR A 310 7.03 -24.72 13.66
CA TYR A 310 7.74 -25.42 12.59
C TYR A 310 8.09 -26.85 12.98
N LEU A 311 8.87 -27.05 14.06
CA LEU A 311 9.28 -28.37 14.50
C LEU A 311 8.10 -29.31 14.78
N PRO A 312 7.06 -28.91 15.56
CA PRO A 312 5.93 -29.79 15.81
C PRO A 312 5.16 -30.17 14.53
N TYR A 313 5.01 -29.21 13.60
CA TYR A 313 4.35 -29.48 12.33
C TYR A 313 5.18 -30.44 11.48
N TYR A 314 6.47 -30.19 11.32
CA TYR A 314 7.38 -31.03 10.56
C TYR A 314 7.45 -32.46 11.11
N LEU A 315 7.55 -32.63 12.44
CA LEU A 315 7.53 -33.97 13.06
C LEU A 315 6.21 -34.71 12.86
N ALA A 316 5.08 -33.99 12.75
CA ALA A 316 3.76 -34.57 12.59
C ALA A 316 3.41 -34.89 11.12
N THR A 317 3.88 -34.08 10.16
CA THR A 317 3.47 -34.17 8.75
C THR A 317 4.60 -34.55 7.79
N GLY A 318 5.86 -34.32 8.17
CA GLY A 318 7.02 -34.37 7.28
C GLY A 318 7.14 -33.18 6.33
N GLU A 319 6.25 -32.19 6.42
CA GLU A 319 6.13 -31.07 5.49
C GLU A 319 6.58 -29.73 6.11
N ASP A 320 6.94 -28.77 5.27
CA ASP A 320 7.38 -27.43 5.69
C ASP A 320 6.19 -26.55 6.14
N PHE A 321 6.25 -26.03 7.37
CA PHE A 321 5.24 -25.10 7.87
C PHE A 321 5.26 -23.76 7.11
N GLN A 322 4.08 -23.24 6.79
CA GLN A 322 3.92 -21.99 6.07
C GLN A 322 3.86 -20.80 7.05
N THR A 323 4.88 -19.94 7.03
CA THR A 323 5.07 -18.84 7.98
C THR A 323 3.84 -17.93 8.15
N TYR A 324 3.14 -17.60 7.05
CA TYR A 324 1.99 -16.70 7.10
C TYR A 324 0.83 -17.26 7.96
N ILE A 325 0.72 -18.59 8.08
CA ILE A 325 -0.27 -19.25 8.94
C ILE A 325 0.06 -18.97 10.41
N GLY A 326 1.33 -19.10 10.80
CA GLY A 326 1.80 -18.79 12.16
C GLY A 326 1.53 -17.33 12.53
N ILE A 327 1.82 -16.40 11.61
CA ILE A 327 1.54 -14.97 11.80
C ILE A 327 0.04 -14.73 11.98
N TYR A 328 -0.81 -15.35 11.16
CA TYR A 328 -2.25 -15.24 11.31
C TYR A 328 -2.75 -15.77 12.66
N ILE A 329 -2.27 -16.95 13.10
CA ILE A 329 -2.59 -17.52 14.41
C ILE A 329 -2.18 -16.55 15.54
N MET A 330 -0.95 -16.02 15.50
CA MET A 330 -0.48 -15.04 16.48
C MET A 330 -1.32 -13.75 16.46
N GLY A 331 -1.79 -13.31 15.29
CA GLY A 331 -2.75 -12.21 15.16
C GLY A 331 -4.08 -12.47 15.88
N VAL A 332 -4.63 -13.68 15.74
CA VAL A 332 -5.86 -14.08 16.46
C VAL A 332 -5.63 -14.09 17.97
N LEU A 333 -4.49 -14.63 18.42
CA LEU A 333 -4.11 -14.65 19.83
C LEU A 333 -3.90 -13.24 20.38
N LEU A 334 -3.30 -12.33 19.61
CA LEU A 334 -3.13 -10.93 19.98
C LEU A 334 -4.49 -10.24 20.19
N ILE A 335 -5.48 -10.48 19.31
CA ILE A 335 -6.84 -9.96 19.47
C ILE A 335 -7.46 -10.50 20.76
N ALA A 336 -7.43 -11.82 20.98
CA ALA A 336 -7.99 -12.43 22.18
C ALA A 336 -7.31 -11.92 23.46
N GLY A 337 -5.97 -11.86 23.45
CA GLY A 337 -5.13 -11.36 24.54
C GLY A 337 -5.41 -9.89 24.84
N THR A 338 -5.58 -9.05 23.82
CA THR A 338 -5.93 -7.63 23.98
C THR A 338 -7.26 -7.45 24.69
N PHE A 339 -8.30 -8.14 24.23
CA PHE A 339 -9.63 -8.06 24.86
C PHE A 339 -9.59 -8.57 26.31
N TYR A 340 -8.86 -9.67 26.56
CA TYR A 340 -8.72 -10.22 27.91
C TYR A 340 -7.95 -9.28 28.84
N LEU A 341 -6.81 -8.77 28.39
CA LEU A 341 -5.92 -7.90 29.16
C LEU A 341 -6.62 -6.59 29.50
N LEU A 342 -7.14 -5.87 28.51
CA LEU A 342 -7.84 -4.60 28.73
C LEU A 342 -9.10 -4.80 29.58
N GLY A 343 -9.79 -5.94 29.43
CA GLY A 343 -10.96 -6.27 30.24
C GLY A 343 -10.57 -6.42 31.70
N SER A 344 -9.47 -7.13 31.96
CA SER A 344 -8.92 -7.34 33.31
C SER A 344 -8.43 -6.03 33.94
N VAL A 345 -7.80 -5.15 33.14
CA VAL A 345 -7.37 -3.81 33.57
C VAL A 345 -8.58 -2.96 34.01
N VAL A 346 -9.64 -2.95 33.20
CA VAL A 346 -10.88 -2.22 33.50
C VAL A 346 -11.55 -2.75 34.78
N GLU A 347 -11.66 -4.07 34.95
CA GLU A 347 -12.27 -4.67 36.15
C GLU A 347 -11.48 -4.36 37.42
N ARG A 348 -10.15 -4.31 37.32
CA ARG A 348 -9.29 -4.11 38.47
C ARG A 348 -9.19 -2.64 38.90
N TRP A 349 -9.00 -1.73 37.95
CA TRP A 349 -8.64 -0.34 38.25
C TRP A 349 -9.65 0.71 37.75
N PHE A 350 -10.43 0.41 36.71
CA PHE A 350 -11.29 1.41 36.05
C PHE A 350 -12.75 0.96 35.93
N LYS A 351 -13.35 0.51 37.04
CA LYS A 351 -14.69 -0.13 37.09
C LYS A 351 -15.85 0.70 36.51
N LYS A 352 -15.69 2.01 36.36
CA LYS A 352 -16.69 2.92 35.77
C LYS A 352 -16.49 3.17 34.27
N THR A 353 -15.57 2.43 33.62
CA THR A 353 -15.27 2.61 32.19
C THR A 353 -16.49 2.31 31.34
N PRO A 354 -16.93 3.24 30.47
CA PRO A 354 -17.97 2.96 29.49
C PRO A 354 -17.54 1.83 28.55
N PHE A 355 -18.44 0.91 28.25
CA PHE A 355 -18.21 -0.23 27.37
C PHE A 355 -17.68 0.21 26.00
N ILE A 356 -18.17 1.34 25.47
CA ILE A 356 -17.69 1.89 24.20
C ILE A 356 -16.22 2.30 24.25
N ILE A 357 -15.74 2.86 25.37
CA ILE A 357 -14.33 3.23 25.54
C ILE A 357 -13.45 1.99 25.61
N TYR A 358 -13.89 0.96 26.34
CA TYR A 358 -13.21 -0.34 26.35
C TYR A 358 -13.10 -0.93 24.92
N MET A 359 -14.19 -0.91 24.15
CA MET A 359 -14.19 -1.42 22.77
C MET A 359 -13.26 -0.64 21.85
N LEU A 360 -13.31 0.70 21.92
CA LEU A 360 -12.42 1.56 21.14
C LEU A 360 -10.95 1.31 21.51
N ALA A 361 -10.63 1.16 22.80
CA ALA A 361 -9.27 0.83 23.24
C ALA A 361 -8.81 -0.53 22.70
N CYS A 362 -9.67 -1.55 22.68
CA CYS A 362 -9.34 -2.85 22.13
C CYS A 362 -9.06 -2.76 20.61
N VAL A 363 -9.93 -2.08 19.86
CA VAL A 363 -9.75 -1.91 18.42
C VAL A 363 -8.48 -1.11 18.12
N MET A 364 -8.27 0.01 18.81
CA MET A 364 -7.07 0.84 18.65
C MET A 364 -5.79 0.09 19.01
N MET A 365 -5.80 -0.73 20.06
CA MET A 365 -4.64 -1.56 20.39
C MET A 365 -4.35 -2.57 19.28
N CYS A 366 -5.38 -3.29 18.79
CA CYS A 366 -5.20 -4.29 17.73
C CYS A 366 -4.74 -3.68 16.39
N THR A 367 -5.22 -2.49 16.04
CA THR A 367 -4.89 -1.84 14.76
C THR A 367 -3.71 -0.89 14.84
N GLY A 368 -3.39 -0.38 16.03
CA GLY A 368 -2.39 0.67 16.25
C GLY A 368 -1.05 0.18 16.83
N CYS A 369 -0.94 -1.07 17.30
CA CYS A 369 0.30 -1.61 17.85
C CYS A 369 1.34 -2.07 16.80
N GLY A 370 1.09 -1.83 15.51
CA GLY A 370 1.95 -2.29 14.42
C GLY A 370 1.59 -3.69 13.87
N ALA A 371 0.66 -4.42 14.49
CA ALA A 371 0.24 -5.74 14.01
C ALA A 371 -0.25 -5.73 12.56
N LEU A 372 -0.98 -4.70 12.12
CA LEU A 372 -1.41 -4.58 10.72
C LEU A 372 -0.22 -4.51 9.74
N ALA A 373 0.89 -3.86 10.11
CA ALA A 373 2.07 -3.79 9.28
C ALA A 373 2.75 -5.17 9.15
N ILE A 374 2.82 -5.91 10.26
CA ILE A 374 3.29 -7.31 10.27
C ILE A 374 2.39 -8.17 9.38
N MET A 375 1.07 -8.02 9.48
CA MET A 375 0.10 -8.75 8.65
C MET A 375 0.25 -8.41 7.15
N MET A 376 0.64 -7.19 6.77
CA MET A 376 0.87 -6.83 5.36
C MET A 376 2.15 -7.47 4.78
N ARG A 377 3.06 -7.89 5.65
CA ARG A 377 4.33 -8.53 5.30
C ARG A 377 4.51 -9.81 6.12
N PRO A 378 3.70 -10.86 5.86
CA PRO A 378 3.69 -12.07 6.67
C PRO A 378 4.87 -13.02 6.34
N ASP A 379 6.10 -12.51 6.37
CA ASP A 379 7.32 -13.26 6.11
C ASP A 379 8.04 -13.70 7.40
N PHE A 380 9.14 -14.41 7.25
CA PHE A 380 9.83 -15.03 8.39
C PHE A 380 10.42 -14.00 9.37
N TYR A 381 10.74 -12.76 8.96
CA TYR A 381 11.20 -11.71 9.89
C TYR A 381 10.08 -11.24 10.82
N SER A 382 8.85 -11.21 10.30
CA SER A 382 7.65 -10.78 11.01
C SER A 382 7.23 -11.75 12.12
N LEU A 383 7.50 -13.06 11.92
CA LEU A 383 7.06 -14.10 12.85
C LEU A 383 7.72 -14.03 14.25
N PRO A 384 9.05 -13.90 14.43
CA PRO A 384 9.63 -13.75 15.76
C PRO A 384 9.18 -12.48 16.45
N ILE A 385 8.90 -11.40 15.70
CA ILE A 385 8.41 -10.13 16.27
C ILE A 385 7.01 -10.29 16.86
N ILE A 386 6.08 -10.93 16.15
CA ILE A 386 4.71 -11.13 16.65
C ILE A 386 4.61 -12.24 17.71
N THR A 387 5.66 -13.06 17.85
CA THR A 387 5.71 -14.15 18.82
C THR A 387 6.36 -13.73 20.15
N ALA A 388 7.15 -12.64 20.14
CA ALA A 388 7.72 -12.02 21.33
C ALA A 388 6.66 -11.25 22.13
#